data_AF-A0A7W1XDT3-F1
#
_entry.id   AF-A0A7W1XDT3-F1
#
_cell.length_a   1.000
_cell.length_b   1.000
_cell.length_c   1.000
_cell.angle_alpha   90.00
_cell.angle_beta   90.00
_cell.angle_gamma   90.00
#
_symmetry.space_group_name_H-M   'P 1'
#
loop_
_entity.id
_entity.type
_entity.pdbx_description
1 polymer ?
#
loop_
_entity_poly.entity_id
_entity_poly.type
_entity_poly.pdbx_seq_one_letter_code
_entity_poly.pdbx_strand_id
1 'polypeptide(L)'
;MIYSFFIILRDNPEGLCKRIRDIGLPTVELWQKLRKEVPKTTLDKAFSLLFFNRTNYSGIYKANPIGGMGQKSRYTIDCRWNADLLCERIMDCSRKLKDVKITCYDYEELLLSPGEDVLIFLDL
;
A
#
# COMPACT_ATOMS: atom_id res chain seq x y z
N MET A 1 -9.24 -0.19 -0.93
CA MET A 1 -7.87 -0.62 -0.56
C MET A 1 -6.95 0.56 -0.34
N ILE A 2 -6.91 1.54 -1.27
CA ILE A 2 -6.09 2.76 -1.12
C ILE A 2 -6.44 3.52 0.17
N TYR A 3 -7.72 3.81 0.40
CA TYR A 3 -8.18 4.42 1.65
C TYR A 3 -7.71 3.65 2.89
N SER A 4 -7.93 2.33 2.94
CA SER A 4 -7.48 1.47 4.03
C SER A 4 -5.96 1.53 4.25
N PHE A 5 -5.19 1.65 3.16
CA PHE A 5 -3.74 1.80 3.24
C PHE A 5 -3.34 3.10 3.92
N PHE A 6 -3.89 4.24 3.50
CA PHE A 6 -3.57 5.53 4.13
C PHE A 6 -4.04 5.61 5.58
N ILE A 7 -5.19 5.04 5.91
CA ILE A 7 -5.67 4.94 7.30
C ILE A 7 -4.69 4.14 8.16
N ILE A 8 -4.24 2.96 7.70
CA ILE A 8 -3.26 2.16 8.45
C ILE A 8 -1.90 2.85 8.50
N LEU A 9 -1.49 3.51 7.42
CA LEU A 9 -0.24 4.27 7.35
C LEU A 9 -0.21 5.38 8.41
N ARG A 10 -1.35 6.03 8.67
CA ARG A 10 -1.49 7.05 9.72
C ARG A 10 -1.64 6.43 11.11
N ASP A 11 -2.58 5.50 11.29
CA ASP A 11 -3.10 5.09 12.60
C ASP A 11 -2.44 3.84 13.18
N ASN A 12 -1.79 3.01 12.35
CA ASN A 12 -1.14 1.78 12.79
C ASN A 12 0.09 1.43 11.91
N PRO A 13 1.08 2.35 11.80
CA PRO A 13 2.26 2.12 10.96
C PRO A 13 3.12 0.97 11.50
N GLU A 14 3.21 0.79 12.82
CA GLU A 14 3.99 -0.28 13.45
C GLU A 14 3.38 -1.66 13.14
N GLY A 15 2.06 -1.78 13.15
CA GLY A 15 1.37 -3.02 12.79
C GLY A 15 1.61 -3.41 11.32
N LEU A 16 1.65 -2.41 10.43
CA LEU A 16 2.00 -2.64 9.02
C LEU A 16 3.47 -3.04 8.87
N CYS A 17 4.38 -2.36 9.56
CA CYS A 17 5.82 -2.69 9.57
C CYS A 17 6.07 -4.10 10.10
N LYS A 18 5.40 -4.47 11.20
CA LYS A 18 5.46 -5.82 11.76
C LYS A 18 5.03 -6.85 10.72
N ARG A 19 3.89 -6.62 10.06
CA ARG A 19 3.39 -7.54 9.02
C ARG A 19 4.36 -7.68 7.85
N ILE A 20 5.03 -6.61 7.43
CA ILE A 20 6.06 -6.64 6.37
C ILE A 20 7.26 -7.47 6.79
N ARG A 21 7.72 -7.35 8.05
CA ARG A 21 8.86 -8.12 8.55
C ARG A 21 8.51 -9.59 8.78
N ASP A 22 7.31 -9.88 9.30
CA ASP A 22 6.86 -11.24 9.60
C ASP A 22 6.80 -12.15 8.36
N ILE A 23 6.56 -11.60 7.17
CA ILE A 23 6.54 -12.42 5.93
C ILE A 23 7.93 -12.73 5.36
N GLY A 24 8.96 -11.99 5.77
CA GLY A 24 10.30 -12.09 5.19
C GLY A 24 10.36 -11.67 3.71
N LEU A 25 11.13 -12.42 2.91
CA LEU A 25 11.27 -12.18 1.47
C LEU A 25 10.05 -12.74 0.70
N PRO A 26 9.45 -11.97 -0.22
CA PRO A 26 8.35 -12.44 -1.05
C PRO A 26 8.76 -13.62 -1.92
N THR A 27 7.85 -14.59 -2.05
CA THR A 27 7.97 -15.69 -3.02
C THR A 27 6.74 -15.75 -3.92
N VAL A 28 6.84 -16.46 -5.05
CA VAL A 28 5.69 -16.64 -5.95
C VAL A 28 4.57 -17.44 -5.26
N GLU A 29 4.92 -18.39 -4.39
CA GLU A 29 3.96 -19.18 -3.61
C GLU A 29 3.19 -18.29 -2.63
N LEU A 30 3.89 -17.42 -1.89
CA LEU A 30 3.24 -16.44 -1.02
C LEU A 30 2.35 -15.49 -1.82
N TRP A 31 2.83 -15.03 -2.97
CA TRP A 31 2.05 -14.18 -3.87
C TRP A 31 0.76 -14.87 -4.32
N GLN A 32 0.84 -16.12 -4.76
CA GLN A 32 -0.32 -16.91 -5.17
C GLN A 32 -1.29 -17.13 -4.02
N LYS A 33 -0.78 -17.41 -2.82
CA LYS A 33 -1.58 -17.56 -1.60
C LYS A 33 -2.37 -16.27 -1.32
N LEU A 34 -1.68 -15.14 -1.21
CA LEU A 34 -2.30 -13.84 -0.95
C LEU A 34 -3.27 -13.42 -2.06
N ARG A 35 -3.06 -13.89 -3.31
CA ARG A 35 -3.96 -13.59 -4.43
C ARG A 35 -5.31 -14.31 -4.33
N LYS A 36 -5.34 -15.47 -3.66
CA LYS A 36 -6.56 -16.25 -3.43
C LYS A 36 -7.27 -15.82 -2.13
N GLU A 37 -6.57 -15.16 -1.23
CA GLU A 37 -7.12 -14.68 0.03
C GLU A 37 -7.95 -13.40 -0.16
N VAL A 38 -9.06 -13.29 0.58
CA VAL A 38 -9.85 -12.07 0.67
C VAL A 38 -9.41 -11.31 1.94
N PRO A 39 -8.81 -10.11 1.81
CA PRO A 39 -8.38 -9.31 2.96
C PRO A 39 -9.56 -8.97 3.87
N LYS A 40 -9.49 -9.36 5.15
CA LYS A 40 -10.60 -9.24 6.11
C LYS A 40 -10.54 -7.93 6.90
N THR A 41 -9.36 -7.59 7.40
CA THR A 41 -9.15 -6.39 8.22
C THR A 41 -8.66 -5.19 7.40
N THR A 42 -8.73 -3.99 7.96
CA THR A 42 -8.13 -2.78 7.34
C THR A 42 -6.62 -2.95 7.16
N LEU A 43 -5.94 -3.59 8.12
CA LEU A 43 -4.53 -3.93 8.05
C LEU A 43 -4.24 -4.91 6.90
N ASP A 44 -5.06 -5.95 6.73
CA ASP A 44 -4.88 -6.90 5.61
C ASP A 44 -5.05 -6.19 4.25
N LYS A 45 -6.02 -5.28 4.14
CA LYS A 45 -6.25 -4.49 2.92
C LYS A 45 -5.06 -3.58 2.61
N ALA A 46 -4.51 -2.91 3.63
CA ALA A 46 -3.33 -2.06 3.52
C ALA A 46 -2.09 -2.88 3.11
N PHE A 47 -1.85 -3.99 3.80
CA PHE A 47 -0.74 -4.89 3.50
C PHE A 47 -0.86 -5.47 2.10
N SER A 48 -2.04 -5.95 1.69
CA SER A 48 -2.28 -6.49 0.34
C SER A 48 -1.96 -5.47 -0.74
N LEU A 49 -2.41 -4.22 -0.58
CA LEU A 49 -2.10 -3.15 -1.52
C LEU A 49 -0.59 -2.92 -1.65
N LEU A 50 0.12 -2.80 -0.53
CA LEU A 50 1.58 -2.60 -0.53
C LEU A 50 2.30 -3.80 -1.14
N PHE A 51 1.95 -5.02 -0.72
CA PHE A 51 2.55 -6.26 -1.18
C PHE A 51 2.47 -6.38 -2.69
N PHE A 52 1.27 -6.27 -3.26
CA PHE A 52 1.10 -6.35 -4.71
C PHE A 52 1.71 -5.17 -5.45
N ASN A 53 1.72 -3.97 -4.86
CA ASN A 53 2.39 -2.84 -5.50
C ASN A 53 3.93 -3.01 -5.54
N ARG A 54 4.53 -3.72 -4.59
CA ARG A 54 5.97 -4.01 -4.61
C ARG A 54 6.34 -5.25 -5.42
N THR A 55 5.45 -6.23 -5.47
CA THR A 55 5.72 -7.54 -6.09
C THR A 55 5.12 -7.70 -7.49
N ASN A 56 4.26 -6.80 -7.98
CA ASN A 56 3.69 -6.88 -9.32
C ASN A 56 4.48 -6.10 -10.37
N TYR A 57 4.33 -6.52 -11.62
CA TYR A 57 4.80 -5.78 -12.79
C TYR A 57 4.26 -4.35 -12.76
N SER A 58 5.18 -3.38 -12.89
CA SER A 58 4.90 -1.93 -12.79
C SER A 58 4.13 -1.48 -11.54
N GLY A 59 4.07 -2.31 -10.49
CA GLY A 59 3.29 -2.03 -9.28
C GLY A 59 1.77 -1.99 -9.49
N ILE A 60 1.29 -2.50 -10.62
CA ILE A 60 -0.14 -2.53 -10.94
C ILE A 60 -0.79 -3.63 -10.11
N TYR A 61 -1.76 -3.28 -9.27
CA TYR A 61 -2.42 -4.23 -8.36
C TYR A 61 -3.01 -5.45 -9.07
N LYS A 62 -3.56 -5.28 -10.29
CA LYS A 62 -4.15 -6.36 -11.09
C LYS A 62 -3.15 -7.18 -11.91
N ALA A 63 -1.89 -6.74 -12.05
CA ALA A 63 -0.90 -7.43 -12.85
C ALA A 63 -0.35 -8.70 -12.17
N ASN A 64 0.38 -9.49 -12.96
CA ASN A 64 1.16 -10.63 -12.51
C ASN A 64 2.42 -10.19 -11.72
N PRO A 65 3.07 -11.10 -10.97
CA PRO A 65 4.29 -10.75 -10.27
C PRO A 65 5.37 -10.25 -11.24
N ILE A 66 6.16 -9.29 -10.78
CA ILE A 66 7.39 -8.90 -11.47
C ILE A 66 8.29 -10.15 -11.60
N GLY A 67 8.97 -10.29 -12.73
CA GLY A 67 9.70 -11.52 -13.05
C GLY A 67 8.86 -12.60 -13.73
N GLY A 68 7.53 -12.47 -13.72
CA GLY A 68 6.58 -13.47 -14.22
C GLY A 68 6.46 -14.67 -13.28
N MET A 69 5.47 -15.54 -13.51
CA MET A 69 5.23 -16.69 -12.63
C MET A 69 6.43 -17.65 -12.53
N GLY A 70 7.23 -17.75 -13.60
CA GLY A 70 8.44 -18.58 -13.62
C GLY A 70 9.72 -17.86 -13.16
N GLN A 71 9.64 -16.59 -12.76
CA GLN A 71 10.77 -15.78 -12.26
C GLN A 71 12.00 -15.81 -13.20
N LYS A 72 11.76 -15.71 -14.51
CA LYS A 72 12.81 -15.83 -15.55
C LYS A 72 13.40 -14.49 -16.01
N SER A 73 12.84 -13.37 -15.55
CA SER A 73 13.36 -12.04 -15.88
C SER A 73 14.45 -11.61 -14.89
N ARG A 74 15.26 -10.62 -15.29
CA ARG A 74 16.28 -9.98 -14.45
C ARG A 74 15.72 -9.42 -13.12
N TYR A 75 14.43 -9.07 -13.10
CA TYR A 75 13.77 -8.53 -11.92
C TYR A 75 12.93 -9.61 -11.25
N THR A 76 13.42 -10.14 -10.14
CA THR A 76 12.73 -11.12 -9.30
C THR A 76 11.65 -10.46 -8.44
N ILE A 77 10.74 -11.25 -7.91
CA ILE A 77 9.56 -10.82 -7.15
C ILE A 77 9.90 -9.97 -5.92
N ASP A 78 11.07 -10.20 -5.33
CA ASP A 78 11.61 -9.56 -4.15
C ASP A 78 12.51 -8.36 -4.46
N CYS A 79 12.82 -8.06 -5.73
CA CYS A 79 13.80 -7.02 -6.09
C CYS A 79 13.43 -5.60 -5.63
N ARG A 80 12.20 -5.38 -5.17
CA ARG A 80 11.68 -4.11 -4.61
C ARG A 80 11.25 -4.24 -3.14
N TRP A 81 11.61 -5.34 -2.49
CA TRP A 81 11.21 -5.68 -1.13
C TRP A 81 12.38 -5.57 -0.15
N ASN A 82 12.71 -4.33 0.23
CA ASN A 82 13.58 -4.06 1.36
C ASN A 82 12.70 -3.72 2.56
N ALA A 83 12.51 -4.67 3.47
CA ALA A 83 11.61 -4.53 4.62
C ALA A 83 11.98 -3.31 5.49
N ASP A 84 13.26 -3.08 5.75
CA ASP A 84 13.71 -1.98 6.61
C ASP A 84 13.47 -0.62 5.96
N LEU A 85 13.82 -0.46 4.68
CA LEU A 85 13.57 0.76 3.93
C LEU A 85 12.07 1.02 3.74
N LEU A 86 11.27 -0.03 3.55
CA LEU A 86 9.81 0.09 3.50
C LEU A 86 9.26 0.58 4.85
N CYS A 87 9.72 -0.01 5.96
CA CYS A 87 9.28 0.38 7.29
C CYS A 87 9.70 1.81 7.63
N GLU A 88 10.94 2.20 7.31
CA GLU A 88 11.42 3.58 7.45
C GLU A 88 10.48 4.57 6.75
N ARG A 89 10.20 4.33 5.47
CA ARG A 89 9.27 5.18 4.69
C ARG A 89 7.85 5.19 5.24
N ILE A 90 7.36 4.06 5.77
CA ILE A 90 6.04 3.98 6.41
C ILE A 90 6.00 4.87 7.65
N MET A 91 7.01 4.80 8.51
CA MET A 91 7.11 5.63 9.71
C MET A 91 7.22 7.12 9.36
N ASP A 92 8.00 7.45 8.33
CA ASP A 92 8.15 8.83 7.86
C ASP A 92 6.83 9.41 7.33
N CYS A 93 6.11 8.64 6.52
CA CYS A 93 4.78 9.04 6.04
C CYS A 93 3.77 9.18 7.18
N SER A 94 3.78 8.25 8.15
CA SER A 94 2.89 8.31 9.30
C SER A 94 3.02 9.64 10.06
N ARG A 95 4.27 10.07 10.33
CA ARG A 95 4.53 11.36 11.01
C ARG A 95 3.94 12.55 10.26
N LYS A 96 3.97 12.53 8.93
CA LYS A 96 3.38 13.60 8.09
C LYS A 96 1.85 13.53 8.04
N LEU A 97 1.26 12.35 8.24
CA LEU A 97 -0.19 12.14 8.15
C LEU A 97 -0.91 12.35 9.49
N LYS A 98 -0.21 12.55 10.60
CA LYS A 98 -0.78 12.60 11.96
C LYS A 98 -1.99 13.53 12.09
N ASP A 99 -1.89 14.72 11.50
CA ASP A 99 -2.93 15.75 11.56
C ASP A 99 -3.74 15.85 10.25
N VAL A 100 -3.66 14.83 9.39
CA VAL A 100 -4.36 14.78 8.11
C VAL A 100 -5.68 14.03 8.25
N LYS A 101 -6.78 14.69 7.86
CA LYS A 101 -8.07 14.04 7.69
C LYS A 101 -8.10 13.31 6.34
N ILE A 102 -8.11 11.99 6.39
CA ILE A 102 -8.21 11.13 5.21
C ILE A 102 -9.68 10.79 4.99
N THR A 103 -10.20 11.04 3.80
CA THR A 103 -11.59 10.77 3.41
C THR A 103 -11.65 9.83 2.21
N CYS A 104 -12.83 9.29 1.93
CA CYS A 104 -13.12 8.48 0.75
C CYS A 104 -14.51 8.87 0.24
N TYR A 105 -14.60 10.12 -0.25
CA TYR A 105 -15.81 10.69 -0.83
C TYR A 105 -15.64 10.85 -2.33
N ASP A 106 -16.75 11.08 -3.02
CA ASP A 106 -16.66 11.66 -4.36
C ASP A 106 -15.98 13.03 -4.31
N TYR A 107 -15.25 13.39 -5.37
CA TYR A 107 -14.51 14.65 -5.40
C TYR A 107 -15.46 15.86 -5.39
N GLU A 108 -16.68 15.74 -5.95
CA GLU A 108 -17.68 16.80 -5.94
C GLU A 108 -18.15 17.12 -4.52
N GLU A 109 -18.30 16.10 -3.66
CA GLU A 109 -18.66 16.29 -2.25
C GLU A 109 -17.59 17.11 -1.50
N LEU A 110 -16.31 16.92 -1.85
CA LEU A 110 -15.21 17.68 -1.25
C LEU A 110 -15.19 19.13 -1.74
N LEU A 111 -15.45 19.37 -3.04
CA LEU A 111 -15.49 20.72 -3.62
C LEU A 111 -16.61 21.57 -3.03
N LEU A 112 -17.74 20.95 -2.67
CA LEU A 112 -18.90 21.62 -2.09
C LEU A 112 -18.84 21.71 -0.56
N SER A 113 -17.80 21.15 0.07
CA SER A 113 -17.64 21.20 1.52
C SER A 113 -17.29 22.61 2.00
N PRO A 114 -17.83 23.07 3.15
CA PRO A 114 -17.53 24.39 3.67
C PRO A 114 -16.06 24.53 4.10
N GLY A 115 -15.47 25.68 3.83
CA GLY A 115 -14.13 26.06 4.30
C GLY A 115 -13.83 27.53 3.99
N GLU A 116 -13.06 28.17 4.86
CA GLU A 116 -12.55 29.53 4.65
C GLU A 116 -11.09 29.45 4.19
N ASP A 117 -10.71 30.24 3.19
CA ASP A 117 -9.34 30.34 2.65
C ASP A 117 -8.69 28.98 2.28
N VAL A 118 -9.43 28.14 1.56
CA VAL A 118 -8.97 26.80 1.16
C VAL A 118 -8.28 26.81 -0.21
N LEU A 119 -7.03 26.34 -0.27
CA LEU A 119 -6.36 25.98 -1.51
C LEU A 119 -6.73 24.55 -1.91
N ILE A 120 -7.28 24.38 -3.11
CA ILE A 120 -7.62 23.06 -3.68
C ILE A 120 -6.64 22.75 -4.81
N PHE A 121 -6.00 21.58 -4.72
CA PHE A 121 -5.14 21.03 -5.77
C PHE A 121 -5.84 19.84 -6.43
N LEU A 122 -6.09 19.92 -7.75
CA LEU A 122 -6.71 18.87 -8.55
C LEU A 122 -5.68 18.30 -9.53
N ASP A 123 -5.52 16.98 -9.50
CA ASP A 123 -4.68 16.22 -10.42
C ASP A 123 -5.60 15.43 -11.37
N LEU A 124 -5.66 15.84 -12.65
CA LEU A 124 -6.61 15.36 -13.67
C LEU A 124 -6.01 14.34 -14.63
#